data_AF-A0A1G1FM98-F1
#
_entry.id   AF-A0A1G1FM98-F1
#
_cell.length_a   1.000
_cell.length_b   1.000
_cell.length_c   1.000
_cell.angle_alpha   90.00
_cell.angle_beta   90.00
_cell.angle_gamma   90.00
#
_symmetry.space_group_name_H-M   'P 1'
#
loop_
_entity.id
_entity.type
_entity.pdbx_description
1 polymer ?
#
loop_
_entity_poly.entity_id
_entity_poly.type
_entity_poly.pdbx_seq_one_letter_code
_entity_poly.pdbx_strand_id
1 'polypeptide(L)'
;MKRTLIAAACGFALILAAGACKKKEEKPVFPQTGMPGQMQQGMPGQMQPGQEGHQAMMPKGETVVTVPDSVKGKWKAVVLVVEDKTARKMKEYTVNINSDLKLPDSDLKISVGEFLPDFKMDGLTLTSMSNEPNNPAVRIKVLENDKEIFKGTLFLKFPTIHPFEHPKYSILLKNGVKKG
;
A
#
# COMPACT_ATOMS: atom_id res chain seq x y z
N MET A 1 -24.45 -43.73 20.59
CA MET A 1 -23.37 -44.76 20.57
C MET A 1 -22.30 -44.37 21.59
N LYS A 2 -21.49 -45.35 21.98
CA LYS A 2 -20.83 -45.51 23.29
C LYS A 2 -19.59 -44.63 23.51
N ARG A 3 -19.18 -44.60 24.79
CA ARG A 3 -18.18 -43.79 25.48
C ARG A 3 -16.71 -44.11 25.14
N THR A 4 -15.86 -43.21 25.63
CA THR A 4 -14.55 -43.41 26.33
C THR A 4 -13.21 -43.33 25.57
N LEU A 5 -12.28 -42.67 26.30
CA LEU A 5 -10.89 -42.29 26.05
C LEU A 5 -9.87 -43.45 26.27
N ILE A 6 -8.57 -43.13 26.05
CA ILE A 6 -7.30 -43.77 26.50
C ILE A 6 -6.73 -44.75 25.44
N ALA A 7 -5.44 -44.82 25.05
CA ALA A 7 -4.17 -44.53 25.73
C ALA A 7 -3.02 -44.20 24.75
N ALA A 8 -1.96 -43.62 25.32
CA ALA A 8 -0.63 -43.44 24.77
C ALA A 8 0.20 -44.74 24.74
N ALA A 9 1.20 -44.80 23.85
CA ALA A 9 2.42 -45.58 24.07
C ALA A 9 3.61 -44.93 23.36
N CYS A 10 4.66 -44.70 24.15
CA CYS A 10 5.93 -44.08 23.83
C CYS A 10 6.82 -44.98 22.94
N GLY A 11 7.67 -44.36 22.13
CA GLY A 11 8.80 -45.00 21.46
C GLY A 11 9.89 -43.99 21.09
N PHE A 12 10.94 -43.95 21.91
CA PHE A 12 12.29 -43.40 21.71
C PHE A 12 12.84 -43.63 20.27
N ALA A 13 13.76 -42.86 19.67
CA ALA A 13 14.90 -42.12 20.19
C ALA A 13 15.46 -41.09 19.18
N LEU A 14 16.27 -40.17 19.73
CA LEU A 14 17.13 -39.15 19.12
C LEU A 14 17.97 -39.59 17.91
N ILE A 15 18.12 -38.68 16.92
CA ILE A 15 19.42 -38.40 16.25
C ILE A 15 19.55 -36.87 16.01
N LEU A 16 20.77 -36.39 16.25
CA LEU A 16 21.27 -35.02 16.35
C LEU A 16 21.62 -34.36 15.00
N ALA A 17 21.83 -33.03 15.08
CA ALA A 17 22.80 -32.20 14.33
C ALA A 17 22.30 -31.35 13.15
N ALA A 18 21.97 -30.10 13.48
CA ALA A 18 22.65 -28.87 13.06
C ALA A 18 23.21 -28.72 11.63
N GLY A 19 22.93 -27.54 11.05
CA GLY A 19 23.95 -26.80 10.31
C GLY A 19 23.64 -26.49 8.86
N ALA A 20 22.80 -25.46 8.68
CA ALA A 20 22.49 -24.78 7.43
C ALA A 20 23.66 -24.64 6.42
N CYS A 21 23.43 -25.13 5.21
CA CYS A 21 24.04 -24.62 3.99
C CYS A 21 23.78 -23.11 3.86
N LYS A 22 24.78 -22.28 4.13
CA LYS A 22 24.81 -20.90 3.65
C LYS A 22 25.83 -20.80 2.52
N LYS A 23 25.32 -20.96 1.30
CA LYS A 23 25.98 -20.53 0.07
C LYS A 23 26.14 -19.01 0.18
N LYS A 24 27.40 -18.56 0.32
CA LYS A 24 27.77 -17.15 0.37
C LYS A 24 27.96 -16.70 -1.07
N GLU A 25 26.99 -15.94 -1.59
CA GLU A 25 27.08 -15.31 -2.90
C GLU A 25 27.99 -14.09 -2.79
N GLU A 26 29.01 -14.06 -3.65
CA GLU A 26 30.03 -13.03 -3.75
C GLU A 26 29.42 -11.75 -4.33
N LYS A 27 29.59 -10.61 -3.66
CA LYS A 27 29.30 -9.31 -4.26
C LYS A 27 30.53 -8.86 -5.06
N PRO A 28 30.36 -8.27 -6.26
CA PRO A 28 31.48 -7.77 -7.05
C PRO A 28 32.21 -6.65 -6.31
N VAL A 29 33.53 -6.76 -6.22
CA VAL A 29 34.42 -5.70 -5.71
C VAL A 29 34.63 -4.69 -6.83
N PHE A 30 34.11 -3.47 -6.68
CA PHE A 30 34.57 -2.33 -7.46
C PHE A 30 35.91 -1.84 -6.88
N PRO A 31 36.94 -1.60 -7.69
CA PRO A 31 38.23 -1.15 -7.19
C PRO A 31 38.14 0.30 -6.69
N GLN A 32 38.36 0.52 -5.39
CA GLN A 32 38.58 1.84 -4.83
C GLN A 32 40.05 2.22 -5.02
N THR A 33 40.32 3.11 -5.98
CA THR A 33 41.60 3.82 -6.07
C THR A 33 41.61 4.91 -5.01
N GLY A 34 42.63 4.89 -4.16
CA GLY A 34 42.67 5.63 -2.90
C GLY A 34 43.00 7.11 -2.98
N MET A 35 42.81 7.77 -1.84
CA MET A 35 43.54 8.96 -1.37
C MET A 35 43.50 8.97 0.18
N PRO A 36 44.61 9.26 0.87
CA PRO A 36 44.69 9.26 2.34
C PRO A 36 44.45 10.68 2.89
N GLY A 37 43.79 10.80 4.05
CA GLY A 37 43.65 12.11 4.66
C GLY A 37 42.80 12.19 5.92
N GLN A 38 43.46 11.90 7.05
CA GLN A 38 43.29 12.53 8.37
C GLN A 38 42.07 12.21 9.25
N MET A 39 42.45 11.88 10.48
CA MET A 39 41.67 11.60 11.68
C MET A 39 40.84 12.80 12.13
N GLN A 40 39.62 12.55 12.63
CA GLN A 40 39.18 13.20 13.86
C GLN A 40 38.23 12.29 14.65
N GLN A 41 38.73 11.80 15.78
CA GLN A 41 37.94 11.21 16.86
C GLN A 41 37.06 12.29 17.50
N GLY A 42 35.80 11.97 17.77
CA GLY A 42 34.90 12.86 18.51
C GLY A 42 33.57 12.21 18.89
N MET A 43 33.51 11.75 20.14
CA MET A 43 32.34 11.45 20.99
C MET A 43 31.58 10.11 20.85
N PRO A 44 31.37 9.41 22.00
CA PRO A 44 30.42 8.31 22.13
C PRO A 44 29.04 8.87 22.46
N GLY A 45 28.02 8.47 21.70
CA GLY A 45 26.68 9.00 21.89
C GLY A 45 25.61 8.07 21.36
N GLN A 46 25.01 7.35 22.31
CA GLN A 46 23.59 7.01 22.36
C GLN A 46 23.05 5.99 21.36
N MET A 47 22.55 4.90 21.95
CA MET A 47 21.58 3.97 21.38
C MET A 47 20.42 4.74 20.73
N GLN A 48 19.95 4.30 19.57
CA GLN A 48 18.53 4.47 19.27
C GLN A 48 17.95 3.22 18.57
N PRO A 49 16.83 2.68 19.10
CA PRO A 49 16.16 1.48 18.59
C PRO A 49 15.23 1.84 17.42
N GLY A 50 14.93 0.84 16.60
CA GLY A 50 13.85 0.93 15.61
C GLY A 50 14.33 0.64 14.19
N GLN A 51 14.34 -0.65 13.83
CA GLN A 51 14.20 -1.03 12.44
C GLN A 51 12.79 -0.64 11.98
N GLU A 52 12.62 0.60 11.52
CA GLU A 52 11.41 1.01 10.82
C GLU A 52 11.60 0.81 9.32
N GLY A 53 10.57 0.22 8.70
CA GLY A 53 10.59 -0.31 7.35
C GLY A 53 11.03 0.69 6.29
N HIS A 54 11.44 0.16 5.15
CA HIS A 54 11.85 0.85 3.93
C HIS A 54 10.80 1.87 3.46
N GLN A 55 10.78 3.06 4.07
CA GLN A 55 10.09 4.22 3.52
C GLN A 55 10.96 4.69 2.36
N ALA A 56 10.55 4.37 1.13
CA ALA A 56 11.12 5.00 -0.05
C ALA A 56 11.04 6.52 0.14
N MET A 57 12.18 7.21 0.13
CA MET A 57 12.22 8.66 0.27
C MET A 57 11.44 9.29 -0.89
N MET A 58 10.25 9.81 -0.59
CA MET A 58 9.47 10.58 -1.56
C MET A 58 10.14 11.94 -1.76
N PRO A 59 10.24 12.46 -3.00
CA PRO A 59 10.73 13.81 -3.23
C PRO A 59 9.90 14.84 -2.45
N LYS A 60 10.55 15.85 -1.88
CA LYS A 60 9.85 16.94 -1.19
C LYS A 60 9.08 17.79 -2.21
N GLY A 61 7.75 17.86 -2.07
CA GLY A 61 6.89 18.71 -2.90
C GLY A 61 5.45 18.16 -3.01
N GLU A 62 4.54 18.97 -3.56
CA GLU A 62 3.19 18.50 -3.87
C GLU A 62 3.18 17.64 -5.13
N THR A 63 2.52 16.48 -5.07
CA THR A 63 2.38 15.62 -6.24
C THR A 63 1.36 16.18 -7.23
N VAL A 64 1.69 16.15 -8.53
CA VAL A 64 0.76 16.48 -9.62
C VAL A 64 0.31 15.19 -10.30
N VAL A 65 -0.93 15.11 -10.74
CA VAL A 65 -1.44 13.96 -11.49
C VAL A 65 -1.46 14.30 -12.98
N THR A 66 -0.90 13.44 -13.82
CA THR A 66 -0.99 13.54 -15.27
C THR A 66 -1.56 12.25 -15.82
N VAL A 67 -2.63 12.33 -16.59
CA VAL A 67 -3.24 11.17 -17.26
C VAL A 67 -2.82 11.15 -18.72
N PRO A 68 -2.02 10.15 -19.17
CA PRO A 68 -1.60 10.06 -20.56
C PRO A 68 -2.77 9.84 -21.52
N ASP A 69 -2.61 10.23 -22.79
CA ASP A 69 -3.64 10.06 -23.83
C ASP A 69 -4.05 8.60 -24.06
N SER A 70 -3.14 7.65 -23.81
CA SER A 70 -3.44 6.22 -23.87
C SER A 70 -4.48 5.78 -22.83
N VAL A 71 -4.66 6.53 -21.74
CA VAL A 71 -5.58 6.24 -20.63
C VAL A 71 -6.77 7.20 -20.61
N LYS A 72 -6.56 8.46 -21.00
CA LYS A 72 -7.56 9.53 -20.90
C LYS A 72 -8.87 9.11 -21.57
N GLY A 73 -9.96 9.16 -20.80
CA GLY A 73 -11.30 8.83 -21.27
C GLY A 73 -11.55 7.34 -21.56
N LYS A 74 -10.61 6.43 -21.29
CA LYS A 74 -10.80 4.97 -21.43
C LYS A 74 -11.52 4.34 -20.23
N TRP A 75 -11.59 5.08 -19.13
CA TRP A 75 -12.25 4.67 -17.89
C TRP A 75 -13.33 5.68 -17.54
N LYS A 76 -14.47 5.20 -17.02
CA LYS A 76 -15.61 6.05 -16.65
C LYS A 76 -15.86 6.11 -15.14
N ALA A 77 -15.47 5.07 -14.42
CA ALA A 77 -15.77 4.93 -13.00
C ALA A 77 -14.75 4.02 -12.30
N VAL A 78 -14.82 3.99 -10.98
CA VAL A 78 -14.15 3.01 -10.12
C VAL A 78 -15.19 2.31 -9.25
N VAL A 79 -14.85 1.11 -8.77
CA VAL A 79 -15.61 0.39 -7.76
C VAL A 79 -14.86 0.52 -6.44
N LEU A 80 -15.47 1.22 -5.49
CA LEU A 80 -14.99 1.31 -4.12
C LEU A 80 -15.72 0.29 -3.24
N VAL A 81 -15.00 -0.37 -2.34
CA VAL A 81 -15.58 -1.13 -1.24
C VAL A 81 -15.51 -0.26 0.00
N VAL A 82 -16.65 0.03 0.59
CA VAL A 82 -16.75 0.72 1.88
C VAL A 82 -17.21 -0.28 2.93
N GLU A 83 -16.43 -0.44 3.98
CA GLU A 83 -16.79 -1.22 5.15
C GLU A 83 -17.28 -0.30 6.27
N ASP A 84 -18.42 -0.62 6.87
CA ASP A 84 -18.78 -0.15 8.20
C ASP A 84 -18.28 -1.18 9.22
N LYS A 85 -17.21 -0.82 9.95
CA LYS A 85 -16.54 -1.68 10.94
C LYS A 85 -17.44 -1.97 12.14
N THR A 86 -18.35 -1.06 12.47
CA THR A 86 -19.30 -1.22 13.58
C THR A 86 -20.40 -2.20 13.20
N ALA A 87 -20.96 -2.06 12.00
CA ALA A 87 -22.00 -2.95 11.49
C ALA A 87 -21.45 -4.26 10.89
N ARG A 88 -20.12 -4.35 10.68
CA ARG A 88 -19.43 -5.43 9.96
C ARG A 88 -20.04 -5.69 8.57
N LYS A 89 -20.37 -4.61 7.86
CA LYS A 89 -20.99 -4.66 6.54
C LYS A 89 -20.06 -4.03 5.51
N MET A 90 -19.83 -4.74 4.41
CA MET A 90 -19.14 -4.21 3.24
C MET A 90 -20.15 -3.92 2.13
N LYS A 91 -19.99 -2.80 1.44
CA LYS A 91 -20.81 -2.44 0.28
C LYS A 91 -19.94 -1.88 -0.83
N GLU A 92 -20.28 -2.27 -2.05
CA GLU A 92 -19.65 -1.76 -3.26
C GLU A 92 -20.39 -0.53 -3.79
N TYR A 93 -19.62 0.47 -4.19
CA TYR A 93 -20.11 1.67 -4.83
C TYR A 93 -19.35 1.88 -6.13
N THR A 94 -20.08 1.89 -7.24
CA THR A 94 -19.54 2.35 -8.53
C THR A 94 -19.66 3.86 -8.58
N VAL A 95 -18.53 4.56 -8.61
CA VAL A 95 -18.47 6.03 -8.58
C VAL A 95 -17.76 6.51 -9.84
N ASN A 96 -18.36 7.47 -10.54
CA ASN A 96 -17.75 8.02 -11.75
C ASN A 96 -16.43 8.73 -11.41
N ILE A 97 -15.47 8.68 -12.31
CA ILE A 97 -14.23 9.46 -12.18
C ILE A 97 -14.60 10.95 -12.17
N ASN A 98 -13.95 11.74 -11.30
CA ASN A 98 -14.20 13.17 -11.09
C ASN A 98 -15.62 13.47 -10.57
N SER A 99 -16.13 12.60 -9.69
CA SER A 99 -17.45 12.77 -9.06
C SER A 99 -17.42 12.41 -7.57
N ASP A 100 -18.50 12.77 -6.87
CA ASP A 100 -18.64 12.54 -5.43
C ASP A 100 -19.59 11.38 -5.12
N LEU A 101 -19.23 10.60 -4.11
CA LEU A 101 -20.12 9.68 -3.42
C LEU A 101 -20.42 10.24 -2.03
N LYS A 102 -21.69 10.58 -1.77
CA LYS A 102 -22.18 10.78 -0.41
C LYS A 102 -22.52 9.43 0.19
N LEU A 103 -21.85 9.04 1.27
CA LEU A 103 -22.12 7.77 1.93
C LEU A 103 -23.49 7.86 2.65
N PRO A 104 -24.43 6.93 2.41
CA PRO A 104 -25.72 6.95 3.12
C PRO A 104 -25.53 6.83 4.63
N ASP A 105 -26.41 7.47 5.38
CA ASP A 105 -26.44 7.42 6.86
C ASP A 105 -25.12 7.86 7.53
N SER A 106 -24.39 8.78 6.88
CA SER A 106 -23.10 9.31 7.31
C SER A 106 -22.88 10.72 6.77
N ASP A 107 -22.02 11.48 7.45
CA ASP A 107 -21.51 12.78 6.99
C ASP A 107 -20.29 12.65 6.06
N LEU A 108 -19.89 11.41 5.72
CA LEU A 108 -18.79 11.15 4.81
C LEU A 108 -19.15 11.42 3.35
N LYS A 109 -18.30 12.19 2.69
CA LYS A 109 -18.29 12.42 1.25
C LYS A 109 -16.94 12.00 0.68
N ILE A 110 -16.97 11.11 -0.31
CA ILE A 110 -15.78 10.59 -0.98
C ILE A 110 -15.74 11.17 -2.38
N SER A 111 -14.81 12.07 -2.65
CA SER A 111 -14.54 12.60 -3.98
C SER A 111 -13.54 11.70 -4.70
N VAL A 112 -13.96 11.14 -5.83
CA VAL A 112 -13.12 10.31 -6.70
C VAL A 112 -12.48 11.21 -7.74
N GLY A 113 -11.15 11.23 -7.77
CA GLY A 113 -10.36 11.91 -8.81
C GLY A 113 -9.92 10.95 -9.92
N GLU A 114 -8.75 11.23 -10.48
CA GLU A 114 -8.20 10.46 -11.59
C GLU A 114 -7.88 9.00 -11.21
N PHE A 115 -8.15 8.10 -12.15
CA PHE A 115 -7.83 6.67 -12.10
C PHE A 115 -6.64 6.37 -13.01
N LEU A 116 -5.63 5.69 -12.46
CA LEU A 116 -4.39 5.32 -13.13
C LEU A 116 -4.32 3.78 -13.15
N PRO A 117 -4.57 3.10 -14.29
CA PRO A 117 -4.62 1.64 -14.35
C PRO A 117 -3.24 0.99 -14.15
N ASP A 118 -2.16 1.70 -14.48
CA ASP A 118 -0.78 1.23 -14.35
C ASP A 118 0.08 2.29 -13.66
N PHE A 119 -0.26 2.57 -12.40
CA PHE A 119 0.34 3.65 -11.63
C PHE A 119 1.87 3.58 -11.61
N LYS A 120 2.49 4.72 -11.89
CA LYS A 120 3.90 5.02 -11.70
C LYS A 120 4.06 6.41 -11.10
N MET A 121 5.08 6.55 -10.26
CA MET A 121 5.60 7.85 -9.84
C MET A 121 6.81 8.22 -10.70
N ASP A 122 6.79 9.43 -11.27
CA ASP A 122 7.90 10.02 -12.03
C ASP A 122 8.26 11.36 -11.40
N GLY A 123 9.21 11.34 -10.46
CA GLY A 123 9.47 12.46 -9.57
C GLY A 123 8.23 12.81 -8.73
N LEU A 124 7.70 14.03 -8.90
CA LEU A 124 6.46 14.48 -8.24
C LEU A 124 5.20 14.20 -9.09
N THR A 125 5.34 13.59 -10.27
CA THR A 125 4.22 13.30 -11.16
C THR A 125 3.68 11.90 -10.92
N LEU A 126 2.39 11.80 -10.62
CA LEU A 126 1.64 10.54 -10.60
C LEU A 126 1.05 10.32 -11.99
N THR A 127 1.40 9.22 -12.64
CA THR A 127 1.00 8.91 -14.01
C THR A 127 0.74 7.43 -14.20
N SER A 128 0.35 7.02 -15.42
CA SER A 128 0.15 5.63 -15.81
C SER A 128 1.17 5.22 -16.87
N MET A 129 1.75 4.03 -16.76
CA MET A 129 2.68 3.50 -17.78
C MET A 129 1.95 2.94 -19.01
N SER A 130 0.74 2.43 -18.82
CA SER A 130 -0.08 1.83 -19.86
C SER A 130 -1.57 2.04 -19.54
N ASN A 131 -2.46 1.56 -20.42
CA ASN A 131 -3.90 1.49 -20.16
C ASN A 131 -4.35 0.14 -19.58
N GLU A 132 -3.43 -0.80 -19.38
CA GLU A 132 -3.74 -2.08 -18.76
C GLU A 132 -3.72 -1.95 -17.24
N PRO A 133 -4.64 -2.61 -16.50
CA PRO A 133 -4.77 -2.47 -15.05
C PRO A 133 -3.68 -3.23 -14.28
N ASN A 134 -2.41 -3.00 -14.59
CA ASN A 134 -1.26 -3.69 -14.00
C ASN A 134 -0.94 -3.21 -12.58
N ASN A 135 -1.18 -1.95 -12.27
CA ASN A 135 -1.02 -1.39 -10.93
C ASN A 135 -2.10 -0.33 -10.67
N PRO A 136 -3.37 -0.75 -10.51
CA PRO A 136 -4.48 0.19 -10.49
C PRO A 136 -4.47 1.05 -9.24
N ALA A 137 -4.60 2.36 -9.43
CA ALA A 137 -4.66 3.33 -8.37
C ALA A 137 -5.72 4.40 -8.66
N VAL A 138 -6.33 4.94 -7.61
CA VAL A 138 -7.26 6.07 -7.74
C VAL A 138 -6.95 7.13 -6.70
N ARG A 139 -6.99 8.39 -7.11
CA ARG A 139 -6.92 9.53 -6.18
C ARG A 139 -8.28 9.70 -5.53
N ILE A 140 -8.29 9.84 -4.20
CA ILE A 140 -9.50 10.20 -3.47
C ILE A 140 -9.24 11.34 -2.51
N LYS A 141 -10.32 12.05 -2.19
CA LYS A 141 -10.42 12.95 -1.05
C LYS A 141 -11.63 12.52 -0.23
N VAL A 142 -11.50 12.50 1.09
CA VAL A 142 -12.62 12.21 1.99
C VAL A 142 -12.87 13.44 2.86
N LEU A 143 -14.12 13.86 2.88
CA LEU A 143 -14.61 14.89 3.78
C LEU A 143 -15.54 14.25 4.80
N GLU A 144 -15.49 14.73 6.03
CA GLU A 144 -16.47 14.46 7.07
C GLU A 144 -16.95 15.80 7.61
N ASN A 145 -18.27 16.03 7.62
CA ASN A 145 -18.83 17.35 7.99
C ASN A 145 -18.20 18.50 7.18
N ASP A 146 -18.01 18.28 5.87
CA ASP A 146 -17.34 19.18 4.92
C ASP A 146 -15.89 19.60 5.27
N LYS A 147 -15.26 18.94 6.24
CA LYS A 147 -13.83 19.06 6.53
C LYS A 147 -13.06 17.95 5.82
N GLU A 148 -12.01 18.29 5.08
CA GLU A 148 -11.09 17.30 4.51
C GLU A 148 -10.38 16.54 5.64
N ILE A 149 -10.64 15.23 5.73
CA ILE A 149 -10.00 14.33 6.70
C ILE A 149 -9.00 13.38 6.04
N PHE A 150 -9.02 13.27 4.71
CA PHE A 150 -8.07 12.46 3.95
C PHE A 150 -7.93 12.97 2.52
N LYS A 151 -6.70 12.91 1.99
CA LYS A 151 -6.38 13.12 0.58
C LYS A 151 -5.23 12.20 0.24
N GLY A 152 -5.44 11.27 -0.68
CA GLY A 152 -4.47 10.22 -0.96
C GLY A 152 -4.76 9.40 -2.19
N THR A 153 -4.02 8.31 -2.33
CA THR A 153 -4.13 7.36 -3.44
C THR A 153 -4.47 5.99 -2.85
N LEU A 154 -5.56 5.38 -3.31
CA LEU A 154 -5.87 4.00 -3.00
C LEU A 154 -5.27 3.09 -4.07
N PHE A 155 -4.58 2.04 -3.67
CA PHE A 155 -3.98 1.04 -4.55
C PHE A 155 -4.75 -0.28 -4.44
N LEU A 156 -5.19 -0.82 -5.56
CA LEU A 156 -5.91 -2.10 -5.58
C LEU A 156 -5.01 -3.25 -5.10
N LYS A 157 -3.77 -3.29 -5.59
CA LYS A 157 -2.80 -4.36 -5.28
C LYS A 157 -2.09 -4.19 -3.94
N PHE A 158 -2.10 -2.98 -3.38
CA PHE A 158 -1.37 -2.63 -2.15
C PHE A 158 -2.25 -1.78 -1.21
N PRO A 159 -3.38 -2.33 -0.72
CA PRO A 159 -4.39 -1.55 0.01
C PRO A 159 -3.92 -0.96 1.34
N THR A 160 -2.77 -1.41 1.85
CA THR A 160 -2.17 -0.94 3.10
C THR A 160 -1.19 0.22 2.91
N ILE A 161 -0.94 0.65 1.67
CA ILE A 161 -0.10 1.81 1.37
C ILE A 161 -0.96 3.06 1.43
N HIS A 162 -0.66 3.96 2.37
CA HIS A 162 -1.45 5.18 2.64
C HIS A 162 -2.95 4.90 2.83
N PRO A 163 -3.33 4.03 3.77
CA PRO A 163 -4.72 3.66 3.96
C PRO A 163 -5.53 4.87 4.46
N PHE A 164 -6.81 4.90 4.12
CA PHE A 164 -7.75 5.76 4.80
C PHE A 164 -8.04 5.21 6.20
N GLU A 165 -7.65 5.95 7.23
CA GLU A 165 -7.86 5.59 8.62
C GLU A 165 -9.07 6.33 9.20
N HIS A 166 -10.07 5.57 9.65
CA HIS A 166 -11.28 6.11 10.27
C HIS A 166 -11.83 5.10 11.29
N PRO A 167 -12.37 5.54 12.45
CA PRO A 167 -12.86 4.64 13.49
C PRO A 167 -14.00 3.73 13.00
N LYS A 168 -14.92 4.27 12.18
CA LYS A 168 -16.11 3.53 11.72
C LYS A 168 -15.98 2.93 10.34
N TYR A 169 -15.17 3.51 9.45
CA TYR A 169 -15.20 3.17 8.04
C TYR A 169 -13.82 2.75 7.52
N SER A 170 -13.81 1.86 6.52
CA SER A 170 -12.64 1.62 5.66
C SER A 170 -13.06 1.81 4.20
N ILE A 171 -12.14 2.27 3.36
CA ILE A 171 -12.40 2.48 1.93
C ILE A 171 -11.27 1.82 1.14
N LEU A 172 -11.63 0.90 0.25
CA LEU A 172 -10.71 0.17 -0.61
C LEU A 172 -11.08 0.35 -2.08
N LEU A 173 -10.07 0.38 -2.95
CA LEU A 173 -10.26 0.28 -4.39
C LEU A 173 -10.41 -1.19 -4.79
N LYS A 174 -11.52 -1.56 -5.42
CA LYS A 174 -11.75 -2.92 -5.94
C LYS A 174 -11.50 -3.05 -7.43
N ASN A 175 -11.89 -2.07 -8.25
CA ASN A 175 -11.67 -2.12 -9.70
C ASN A 175 -11.83 -0.75 -10.39
N GLY A 176 -11.36 -0.64 -11.63
CA GLY A 176 -11.76 0.39 -12.59
C GLY A 176 -12.85 -0.11 -13.54
N VAL A 177 -13.66 0.80 -14.07
CA VAL A 177 -14.73 0.50 -15.05
C VAL A 177 -14.41 1.19 -16.37
N LYS A 178 -14.22 0.40 -17.45
CA LYS A 178 -13.94 0.92 -18.79
C LYS A 178 -15.12 1.75 -19.32
N LYS A 179 -14.81 2.81 -20.07
CA LYS A 179 -15.76 3.49 -20.94
C LYS A 179 -15.94 2.60 -22.16
N GLY A 180 -17.18 2.15 -22.38
CA GLY A 180 -17.52 1.22 -23.47
C GLY A 180 -17.30 1.80 -24.85
#